data_AF-A0A351VE01-F1
#
_entry.id   AF-A0A351VE01-F1
#
_cell.length_a   1.000
_cell.length_b   1.000
_cell.length_c   1.000
_cell.angle_alpha   90.00
_cell.angle_beta   90.00
_cell.angle_gamma   90.00
#
_symmetry.space_group_name_H-M   'P 1'
#
loop_
_entity.id
_entity.type
_entity.pdbx_description
1 polymer ?
#
loop_
_entity_poly.entity_id
_entity_poly.type
_entity_poly.pdbx_seq_one_letter_code
_entity_poly.pdbx_strand_id
1 'polypeptide(L)'
;MRILRRSIERPLPKRKERHMARPKSENTLRKHFKLTEETARILTERSKAENMNESEYIRYLLLNQSENPRSKELELEVMRLRNEINKIGVNVNQIVKNSNSHIYREDDKMELKSQVNKAAVLMECMVKKIC
;
A
#
# COMPACT_ATOMS: atom_id res chain seq x y z
N MET A 1 9.75 -30.02 -89.34
CA MET A 1 9.05 -29.98 -88.03
C MET A 1 10.01 -29.46 -86.98
N ARG A 2 9.80 -28.24 -86.44
CA ARG A 2 10.62 -27.67 -85.35
C ARG A 2 9.86 -27.82 -84.03
N ILE A 3 10.47 -28.52 -83.07
CA ILE A 3 9.93 -28.71 -81.72
C ILE A 3 10.18 -27.41 -80.93
N LEU A 4 9.10 -26.71 -80.55
CA LEU A 4 9.14 -25.57 -79.64
C LEU A 4 9.39 -26.08 -78.20
N ARG A 5 10.56 -25.78 -77.62
CA ARG A 5 10.81 -25.97 -76.19
C ARG A 5 10.04 -24.91 -75.41
N ARG A 6 9.14 -25.35 -74.53
CA ARG A 6 8.36 -24.53 -73.61
C ARG A 6 9.28 -24.05 -72.48
N SER A 7 9.57 -22.75 -72.41
CA SER A 7 10.35 -22.15 -71.32
C SER A 7 9.58 -22.29 -70.00
N ILE A 8 10.14 -23.03 -69.04
CA ILE A 8 9.62 -23.13 -67.68
C ILE A 8 10.15 -21.90 -66.92
N GLU A 9 9.28 -20.95 -66.60
CA GLU A 9 9.62 -19.84 -65.72
C GLU A 9 9.90 -20.37 -64.31
N ARG A 10 11.12 -20.12 -63.80
CA ARG A 10 11.47 -20.43 -62.41
C ARG A 10 10.90 -19.35 -61.48
N PRO A 11 10.23 -19.71 -60.38
CA PRO A 11 9.72 -18.72 -59.43
C PRO A 11 10.86 -17.99 -58.72
N LEU A 12 10.71 -16.67 -58.56
CA LEU A 12 11.65 -15.81 -57.85
C LEU A 12 11.79 -16.22 -56.37
N PRO A 13 13.00 -16.15 -55.79
CA PRO A 13 13.19 -16.51 -54.39
C PRO A 13 12.45 -15.55 -53.47
N LYS A 14 11.66 -16.11 -52.54
CA LYS A 14 10.96 -15.34 -51.49
C LYS A 14 11.99 -14.54 -50.68
N ARG A 15 11.86 -13.20 -50.66
CA ARG A 15 12.66 -12.32 -49.80
C ARG A 15 12.52 -12.80 -48.36
N LYS A 16 13.64 -13.17 -47.72
CA LYS A 16 13.69 -13.38 -46.27
C LYS A 16 13.39 -12.03 -45.61
N GLU A 17 12.23 -11.92 -44.98
CA GLU A 17 11.90 -10.80 -44.11
C GLU A 17 12.96 -10.72 -43.00
N ARG A 18 13.73 -9.63 -43.02
CA ARG A 18 14.67 -9.31 -41.96
C ARG A 18 13.86 -9.15 -40.68
N HIS A 19 13.93 -10.14 -39.80
CA HIS A 19 13.38 -10.01 -38.45
C HIS A 19 14.15 -8.89 -37.77
N MET A 20 13.53 -7.71 -37.67
CA MET A 20 14.05 -6.62 -36.85
C MET A 20 14.10 -7.15 -35.42
N ALA A 21 15.30 -7.21 -34.85
CA ALA A 21 15.46 -7.57 -33.45
C ALA A 21 14.64 -6.59 -32.61
N ARG A 22 13.65 -7.12 -31.89
CA ARG A 22 12.85 -6.36 -30.92
C ARG A 22 13.81 -5.56 -30.03
N PRO A 23 13.61 -4.25 -29.83
CA PRO A 23 14.45 -3.45 -28.94
C PRO A 23 14.56 -4.18 -27.59
N LYS A 24 15.76 -4.23 -27.00
CA LYS A 24 15.97 -4.86 -25.68
C LYS A 24 15.00 -4.21 -24.70
N SER A 25 13.93 -4.93 -24.40
CA SER A 25 12.81 -4.42 -23.60
C SER A 25 13.28 -4.27 -22.17
N GLU A 26 13.14 -3.08 -21.61
CA GLU A 26 13.08 -2.90 -20.16
C GLU A 26 12.07 -3.94 -19.61
N ASN A 27 12.38 -4.62 -18.51
CA ASN A 27 11.66 -5.79 -17.96
C ASN A 27 11.97 -7.16 -18.63
N THR A 28 13.26 -7.54 -18.72
CA THR A 28 13.70 -8.84 -19.29
C THR A 28 13.59 -10.04 -18.34
N LEU A 29 13.52 -9.81 -17.03
CA LEU A 29 13.51 -10.87 -16.02
C LEU A 29 12.09 -11.42 -15.81
N ARG A 30 11.94 -12.75 -15.84
CA ARG A 30 10.67 -13.44 -15.54
C ARG A 30 10.74 -14.09 -14.16
N LYS A 31 9.68 -13.91 -13.38
CA LYS A 31 9.48 -14.55 -12.08
C LYS A 31 8.14 -15.29 -12.10
N HIS A 32 8.15 -16.53 -11.62
CA HIS A 32 6.94 -17.34 -11.46
C HIS A 32 6.54 -17.35 -9.99
N PHE A 33 5.28 -17.08 -9.71
CA PHE A 33 4.72 -17.05 -8.35
C PHE A 33 3.64 -18.13 -8.23
N LYS A 34 3.55 -18.76 -7.05
CA LYS A 34 2.40 -19.60 -6.70
C LYS A 34 1.38 -18.71 -6.02
N LEU A 35 0.16 -18.70 -6.53
CA LEU A 35 -0.97 -17.96 -5.98
C LEU A 35 -2.09 -18.93 -5.62
N THR A 36 -2.87 -18.57 -4.62
CA THR A 36 -4.18 -19.19 -4.41
C THR A 36 -5.18 -18.65 -5.44
N GLU A 37 -6.27 -19.37 -5.67
CA GLU A 37 -7.33 -18.92 -6.58
C GLU A 37 -7.86 -17.53 -6.20
N GLU A 38 -8.06 -17.30 -4.89
CA GLU A 38 -8.54 -16.01 -4.39
C GLU A 38 -7.55 -14.87 -4.66
N THR A 39 -6.25 -15.10 -4.43
CA THR A 39 -5.23 -14.06 -4.67
C THR A 39 -5.02 -13.77 -6.15
N ALA A 40 -5.18 -14.77 -7.01
CA ALA A 40 -5.18 -14.57 -8.46
C ALA A 40 -6.40 -13.74 -8.91
N ARG A 41 -7.60 -14.06 -8.40
CA ARG A 41 -8.82 -13.29 -8.70
C ARG A 41 -8.69 -11.82 -8.30
N ILE A 42 -8.22 -11.57 -7.09
CA ILE A 42 -8.00 -10.20 -6.58
C ILE A 42 -6.98 -9.45 -7.46
N LEU A 43 -5.90 -10.11 -7.88
CA LEU A 43 -4.90 -9.51 -8.75
C LEU A 43 -5.51 -9.09 -10.10
N THR A 44 -6.32 -9.96 -10.70
CA THR A 44 -7.02 -9.67 -11.95
C THR A 44 -8.03 -8.53 -11.80
N GLU A 45 -8.83 -8.53 -10.73
CA GLU A 45 -9.84 -7.48 -10.49
C GLU A 45 -9.20 -6.11 -10.28
N ARG A 46 -8.17 -6.03 -9.43
CA ARG A 46 -7.49 -4.76 -9.12
C ARG A 46 -6.71 -4.20 -10.29
N SER A 47 -6.00 -5.06 -11.04
CA SER A 47 -5.28 -4.61 -12.23
C SER A 47 -6.23 -4.03 -13.28
N LYS A 48 -7.39 -4.66 -13.50
CA LYS A 48 -8.45 -4.14 -14.38
C LYS A 48 -9.04 -2.83 -13.89
N ALA A 49 -9.31 -2.69 -12.59
CA ALA A 49 -9.82 -1.46 -12.01
C ALA A 49 -8.90 -0.26 -12.27
N GLU A 50 -7.58 -0.50 -12.24
CA GLU A 50 -6.54 0.49 -12.55
C GLU A 50 -6.20 0.61 -14.04
N ASN A 51 -6.91 -0.10 -14.93
CA ASN A 51 -6.65 -0.16 -16.37
C ASN A 51 -5.22 -0.61 -16.74
N MET A 52 -4.62 -1.51 -15.94
CA MET A 52 -3.28 -2.06 -16.15
C MET A 52 -3.33 -3.57 -16.38
N ASN A 53 -2.31 -4.14 -17.05
CA ASN A 53 -2.12 -5.59 -17.00
C ASN A 53 -1.51 -6.03 -15.66
N GLU A 54 -1.65 -7.30 -15.28
CA GLU A 54 -1.18 -7.79 -13.98
C GLU A 54 0.32 -7.57 -13.75
N SER A 55 1.15 -7.64 -14.80
CA SER A 55 2.60 -7.39 -14.68
C SER A 55 2.94 -5.91 -14.51
N GLU A 56 2.19 -5.02 -15.15
CA GLU A 56 2.25 -3.57 -14.91
C GLU A 56 1.76 -3.24 -13.51
N TYR A 57 0.66 -3.84 -13.08
CA TYR A 57 0.08 -3.62 -11.78
C TYR A 57 1.00 -4.13 -10.64
N ILE A 58 1.63 -5.30 -10.78
CA ILE A 58 2.64 -5.76 -9.80
C ILE A 58 3.84 -4.80 -9.76
N ARG A 59 4.33 -4.33 -10.90
CA ARG A 59 5.43 -3.35 -10.93
C ARG A 59 5.01 -2.00 -10.34
N TYR A 60 3.80 -1.54 -10.65
CA TYR A 60 3.18 -0.38 -10.03
C TYR A 60 3.11 -0.58 -8.51
N LEU A 61 2.69 -1.74 -8.03
CA LEU A 61 2.65 -2.03 -6.59
C LEU A 61 4.03 -2.15 -5.96
N LEU A 62 5.09 -2.49 -6.71
CA LEU A 62 6.46 -2.57 -6.17
C LEU A 62 7.17 -1.21 -6.19
N LEU A 63 6.88 -0.38 -7.19
CA LEU A 63 7.47 0.95 -7.36
C LEU A 63 6.70 2.04 -6.61
N ASN A 64 5.37 1.88 -6.57
CA ASN A 64 4.43 2.64 -5.75
C ASN A 64 3.99 1.81 -4.53
N GLN A 65 4.74 0.76 -4.18
CA GLN A 65 4.78 0.30 -2.80
C GLN A 65 5.31 1.50 -2.06
N SER A 66 4.38 2.29 -1.57
CA SER A 66 4.67 3.34 -0.66
C SER A 66 5.44 2.66 0.47
N GLU A 67 6.74 2.93 0.59
CA GLU A 67 7.19 3.64 1.79
C GLU A 67 6.06 4.63 2.08
N ASN A 68 5.00 4.25 2.81
CA ASN A 68 3.86 5.14 2.94
C ASN A 68 4.30 6.12 4.02
N PRO A 69 4.81 7.32 3.68
CA PRO A 69 5.15 8.30 4.70
C PRO A 69 3.93 8.52 5.59
N ARG A 70 2.71 8.44 5.02
CA ARG A 70 1.45 8.50 5.76
C ARG A 70 1.26 7.34 6.73
N SER A 71 1.72 6.11 6.45
CA SER A 71 1.66 5.01 7.42
C SER A 71 2.66 5.17 8.55
N LYS A 72 3.88 5.62 8.26
CA LYS A 72 4.94 5.79 9.26
C LYS A 72 4.70 7.01 10.14
N GLU A 73 4.24 8.10 9.56
CA GLU A 73 3.74 9.27 10.28
C GLU A 73 2.51 8.91 11.11
N LEU A 74 1.54 8.16 10.56
CA LEU A 74 0.39 7.69 11.31
C LEU A 74 0.80 6.77 12.47
N GLU A 75 1.75 5.86 12.27
CA GLU A 75 2.31 4.99 13.32
C GLU A 75 2.98 5.81 14.44
N LEU A 76 3.76 6.83 14.09
CA LEU A 76 4.37 7.75 15.05
C LEU A 76 3.31 8.53 15.84
N GLU A 77 2.27 9.03 15.16
CA GLU A 77 1.14 9.73 15.77
C GLU A 77 0.34 8.81 16.70
N VAL A 78 0.10 7.55 16.32
CA VAL A 78 -0.51 6.52 17.18
C VAL A 78 0.37 6.25 18.40
N MET A 79 1.68 6.14 18.23
CA MET A 79 2.61 5.93 19.33
C MET A 79 2.62 7.12 20.31
N ARG A 80 2.59 8.35 19.78
CA ARG A 80 2.46 9.58 20.59
C ARG A 80 1.15 9.62 21.35
N LEU A 81 0.03 9.30 20.69
CA LEU A 81 -1.29 9.23 21.32
C LEU A 81 -1.29 8.21 22.47
N ARG A 82 -0.78 6.99 22.23
CA ARG A 82 -0.65 5.96 23.27
C ARG A 82 0.13 6.48 24.48
N ASN A 83 1.26 7.15 24.25
CA ASN A 83 2.09 7.68 25.34
C ASN A 83 1.36 8.77 26.14
N GLU A 84 0.63 9.67 25.48
CA GLU A 84 -0.16 10.70 26.17
C GLU A 84 -1.33 10.08 26.97
N ILE A 85 -2.03 9.09 26.41
CA ILE A 85 -3.09 8.35 27.13
C ILE A 85 -2.51 7.62 28.34
N ASN A 86 -1.33 7.02 28.23
CA ASN A 86 -0.66 6.39 29.38
C ASN A 86 -0.35 7.40 30.49
N LYS A 87 0.16 8.59 30.16
CA LYS A 87 0.40 9.65 31.15
C LYS A 87 -0.90 10.09 31.84
N ILE A 88 -1.98 10.25 31.06
CA ILE A 88 -3.31 10.56 31.60
C ILE A 88 -3.76 9.46 32.57
N GLY A 89 -3.61 8.19 32.19
CA GLY A 89 -3.93 7.05 33.05
C GLY A 89 -3.15 7.04 34.37
N VAL A 90 -1.87 7.38 34.34
CA VAL A 90 -1.04 7.52 35.55
C VAL A 90 -1.56 8.64 36.46
N ASN A 91 -1.89 9.80 35.89
CA ASN A 91 -2.42 10.94 36.65
C ASN A 91 -3.77 10.61 37.29
N VAL A 92 -4.68 9.98 36.54
CA VAL A 92 -5.98 9.52 37.06
C VAL A 92 -5.79 8.50 38.18
N ASN A 93 -4.86 7.55 38.02
CA ASN A 93 -4.57 6.57 39.05
C ASN A 93 -4.02 7.22 40.33
N GLN A 94 -3.25 8.30 40.22
CA GLN A 94 -2.79 9.06 41.38
C GLN A 94 -3.95 9.74 42.10
N ILE A 95 -4.89 10.34 41.36
CA ILE A 95 -6.11 10.93 41.94
C ILE A 95 -6.94 9.87 42.67
N VAL A 96 -7.08 8.68 42.09
CA VAL A 96 -7.79 7.55 42.73
C VAL A 96 -7.08 7.13 44.03
N LYS A 97 -5.74 7.08 44.04
CA LYS A 97 -4.98 6.81 45.28
C LYS A 97 -5.21 7.89 46.35
N ASN A 98 -5.27 9.16 45.96
CA ASN A 98 -5.57 10.27 46.87
C ASN A 98 -6.98 10.10 47.48
N SER A 99 -7.96 9.71 46.65
CA SER A 99 -9.33 9.39 47.09
C SER A 99 -9.37 8.23 48.06
N ASN A 100 -8.70 7.12 47.74
CA ASN A 100 -8.65 5.94 48.60
C ASN A 100 -7.90 6.20 49.92
N SER A 101 -7.04 7.23 49.97
CA SER A 101 -6.31 7.64 51.17
C SER A 101 -7.03 8.75 51.95
N HIS A 102 -8.26 9.10 51.56
CA HIS A 102 -9.06 10.18 52.18
C HIS A 102 -8.43 11.58 52.18
N ILE A 103 -7.45 11.82 51.29
CA ILE A 103 -6.79 13.13 51.12
C ILE A 103 -7.26 13.88 49.86
N TYR A 104 -8.36 13.42 49.27
CA TYR A 104 -8.94 14.02 48.06
C TYR A 104 -9.36 15.48 48.29
N ARG A 105 -9.06 16.34 47.32
CA ARG A 105 -9.39 17.77 47.36
C ARG A 105 -10.20 18.19 46.13
N GLU A 106 -10.79 19.38 46.19
CA GLU A 106 -11.50 19.93 45.02
C GLU A 106 -10.55 20.12 43.82
N ASP A 107 -9.26 20.37 44.07
CA ASP A 107 -8.23 20.42 43.03
C ASP A 107 -8.09 19.09 42.28
N ASP A 108 -8.18 17.94 42.96
CA ASP A 108 -8.13 16.61 42.33
C ASP A 108 -9.35 16.41 41.40
N LYS A 109 -10.51 16.97 41.75
CA LYS A 109 -11.72 16.93 40.92
C LYS A 109 -11.58 17.77 39.66
N MET A 110 -10.99 18.96 39.79
CA MET A 110 -10.69 19.83 38.66
C MET A 110 -9.65 19.17 37.74
N GLU A 111 -8.62 18.56 38.32
CA GLU A 111 -7.59 17.84 37.58
C GLU A 111 -8.16 16.62 36.86
N LEU A 112 -9.02 15.82 37.51
CA LEU A 112 -9.68 14.68 36.87
C LEU A 112 -10.48 15.10 35.64
N LYS A 113 -11.28 16.17 35.73
CA LYS A 113 -12.02 16.73 34.59
C LYS A 113 -11.08 17.17 33.47
N SER A 114 -9.99 17.85 33.82
CA SER A 114 -8.96 18.29 32.87
C SER A 114 -8.33 17.11 32.12
N GLN A 115 -7.94 16.05 32.85
CA GLN A 115 -7.33 14.84 32.29
C GLN A 115 -8.29 14.10 31.33
N VAL A 116 -9.56 13.95 31.70
CA VAL A 116 -10.58 13.31 30.85
C VAL A 116 -10.85 14.15 29.59
N ASN A 117 -10.96 15.47 29.72
CA ASN A 117 -11.11 16.36 28.58
C ASN A 117 -9.90 16.29 27.64
N LYS A 118 -8.68 16.25 28.18
CA LYS A 118 -7.45 16.08 27.38
C LYS A 118 -7.48 14.77 26.59
N ALA A 119 -7.92 13.67 27.21
CA ALA A 119 -8.06 12.39 26.50
C ALA A 119 -9.06 12.48 25.34
N ALA A 120 -10.24 13.08 25.56
CA ALA A 120 -11.25 13.27 24.53
C ALA A 120 -10.73 14.09 23.34
N VAL A 121 -10.09 15.24 23.62
CA VAL A 121 -9.49 16.10 22.58
C VAL A 121 -8.42 15.38 21.77
N LEU A 122 -7.57 14.59 22.43
CA LEU A 122 -6.54 13.79 21.75
C LEU A 122 -7.14 12.74 20.82
N MET A 123 -8.21 12.06 21.26
CA MET A 123 -8.93 11.08 20.43
C MET A 123 -9.61 11.74 19.23
N GLU A 124 -10.32 12.87 19.42
CA GLU A 124 -10.93 13.62 18.33
C GLU A 124 -9.90 14.11 17.31
N CYS A 125 -8.76 14.62 17.78
CA CYS A 125 -7.65 15.03 16.91
C CYS A 125 -7.14 13.87 16.05
N MET A 126 -7.06 12.66 16.63
CA MET A 126 -6.60 11.49 15.91
C MET A 126 -7.62 11.04 14.85
N VAL A 127 -8.91 11.03 15.19
CA VAL A 127 -9.99 10.68 14.25
C VAL A 127 -9.98 11.62 13.04
N LYS A 128 -9.82 12.94 13.26
CA LYS A 128 -9.71 13.94 12.17
C LYS A 128 -8.51 13.75 11.24
N LYS A 129 -7.45 13.07 11.69
CA LYS A 129 -6.27 12.77 10.87
C LYS A 129 -6.43 11.47 10.07
N ILE A 130 -7.28 10.57 10.54
CA ILE A 130 -7.53 9.25 9.94
C ILE A 130 -8.67 9.33 8.91
N CYS A 131 -9.74 10.06 9.22
CA CYS A 131 -10.87 10.33 8.32
C CYS A 131 -10.55 11.44 7.32
#